data_AF-A0A497GTB1-F1
#
_entry.id   AF-A0A497GTB1-F1
#
_cell.length_a   1.000
_cell.length_b   1.000
_cell.length_c   1.000
_cell.angle_alpha   90.00
_cell.angle_beta   90.00
_cell.angle_gamma   90.00
#
_symmetry.space_group_name_H-M   'P 1'
#
loop_
_entity.id
_entity.type
_entity.pdbx_description
1 polymer ?
#
loop_
_entity_poly.entity_id
_entity_poly.type
_entity_poly.pdbx_seq_one_letter_code
_entity_poly.pdbx_strand_id
1 'polypeptide(L)'
;MVNIRRDTRNVVCMIIPDEKGRILLIKRGEPPKLGYWTVPEGHVKMGESIVEAARREALEEIEADITIYEGFALVITGMPNDYLEDEYAIKAEISGNRIGEHTFQVLNEVPFLVREPDDERFKNYIYIVARIGREPRITPEAQAILWISPLDVIELSSKGKFKVEPTTLLMLKILHYKSLVDRLFKILSDLQ
;
A
#
# COMPACT_ATOMS: atom_id res chain seq x y z
N MET A 1 33.02 11.74 0.49
CA MET A 1 31.71 11.98 1.12
C MET A 1 31.01 10.64 1.22
N VAL A 2 30.74 10.15 2.42
CA VAL A 2 29.90 8.96 2.61
C VAL A 2 28.47 9.39 2.32
N ASN A 3 27.88 8.88 1.25
CA ASN A 3 26.48 9.16 0.93
C ASN A 3 25.62 8.30 1.88
N ILE A 4 25.24 8.87 3.02
CA ILE A 4 24.39 8.17 3.98
C ILE A 4 22.99 8.13 3.40
N ARG A 5 22.56 6.93 3.00
CA ARG A 5 21.21 6.67 2.53
C ARG A 5 20.22 7.01 3.65
N ARG A 6 19.27 7.93 3.38
CA ARG A 6 18.24 8.35 4.35
C ARG A 6 17.03 7.41 4.40
N ASP A 7 16.72 6.79 3.28
CA ASP A 7 15.51 5.97 3.12
C ASP A 7 15.85 4.48 3.04
N THR A 8 15.04 3.63 3.64
CA THR A 8 15.19 2.16 3.54
C THR A 8 14.53 1.62 2.26
N ARG A 9 14.75 0.33 1.94
CA ARG A 9 14.03 -0.42 0.89
C ARG A 9 12.64 -0.87 1.36
N ASN A 10 12.21 -0.41 2.52
CA ASN A 10 10.85 -0.63 3.02
C ASN A 10 9.99 0.59 2.66
N VAL A 11 8.82 0.30 2.12
CA VAL A 11 7.74 1.25 1.83
C VAL A 11 6.58 0.85 2.71
N VAL A 12 6.07 1.77 3.52
CA VAL A 12 4.83 1.54 4.27
C VAL A 12 3.65 2.02 3.43
N CYS A 13 2.61 1.22 3.36
CA CYS A 13 1.42 1.47 2.54
C CYS A 13 0.18 1.38 3.43
N MET A 14 -0.75 2.31 3.30
CA MET A 14 -1.90 2.44 4.20
C MET A 14 -3.19 2.04 3.52
N ILE A 15 -3.71 0.87 3.87
CA ILE A 15 -5.08 0.49 3.52
C ILE A 15 -6.00 1.25 4.48
N ILE A 16 -6.68 2.26 3.95
CA ILE A 16 -7.65 3.08 4.69
C ILE A 16 -9.04 2.81 4.12
N PRO A 17 -9.84 1.94 4.76
CA PRO A 17 -11.19 1.63 4.31
C PRO A 17 -12.25 2.56 4.93
N ASP A 18 -13.39 2.70 4.25
CA ASP A 18 -14.58 3.38 4.78
C ASP A 18 -15.70 2.40 5.15
N GLU A 19 -16.76 2.92 5.77
CA GLU A 19 -17.93 2.14 6.18
C GLU A 19 -18.74 1.56 5.00
N LYS A 20 -18.46 1.98 3.76
CA LYS A 20 -19.15 1.53 2.54
C LYS A 20 -18.39 0.43 1.80
N GLY A 21 -17.33 -0.13 2.40
CA GLY A 21 -16.54 -1.17 1.75
C GLY A 21 -15.61 -0.63 0.67
N ARG A 22 -15.28 0.67 0.69
CA ARG A 22 -14.34 1.31 -0.23
C ARG A 22 -13.00 1.51 0.47
N ILE A 23 -11.95 1.72 -0.32
CA ILE A 23 -10.63 2.14 0.17
C ILE A 23 -10.25 3.49 -0.40
N LEU A 24 -9.46 4.24 0.36
CA LEU A 24 -8.84 5.48 -0.07
C LEU A 24 -7.70 5.19 -1.04
N LEU A 25 -7.81 5.72 -2.25
CA LEU A 25 -6.71 5.86 -3.18
C LEU A 25 -6.37 7.34 -3.37
N ILE A 26 -5.09 7.61 -3.55
CA ILE A 26 -4.54 8.90 -3.97
C ILE A 26 -3.98 8.80 -5.37
N LYS A 27 -4.01 9.91 -6.11
CA LYS A 27 -3.34 10.03 -7.40
C LYS A 27 -1.98 10.67 -7.20
N ARG A 28 -0.92 9.93 -7.48
CA ARG A 28 0.47 10.35 -7.25
C ARG A 28 0.78 11.66 -7.98
N GLY A 29 1.34 12.60 -7.24
CA GLY A 29 1.84 13.89 -7.72
C GLY A 29 3.33 13.93 -8.04
N GLU A 30 4.07 12.87 -7.69
CA GLU A 30 5.53 12.78 -7.85
C GLU A 30 5.96 11.49 -8.57
N PRO A 31 7.07 11.50 -9.32
CA PRO A 31 7.72 10.29 -9.82
C PRO A 31 8.18 9.39 -8.67
N PRO A 32 8.29 8.07 -8.89
CA PRO A 32 7.91 7.30 -10.07
C PRO A 32 6.39 7.22 -10.25
N LYS A 33 5.92 6.73 -11.42
CA LYS A 33 4.48 6.52 -11.71
C LYS A 33 3.60 7.74 -11.43
N LEU A 34 4.07 8.94 -11.80
CA LEU A 34 3.30 10.18 -11.76
C LEU A 34 1.91 9.99 -12.40
N GLY A 35 0.86 10.37 -11.68
CA GLY A 35 -0.53 10.27 -12.13
C GLY A 35 -1.17 8.88 -12.00
N TYR A 36 -0.47 7.88 -11.46
CA TYR A 36 -1.07 6.60 -11.09
C TYR A 36 -1.84 6.70 -9.78
N TRP A 37 -2.88 5.88 -9.65
CA TRP A 37 -3.56 5.68 -8.38
C TRP A 37 -2.80 4.70 -7.49
N THR A 38 -2.74 4.98 -6.19
CA THR A 38 -2.18 4.06 -5.19
C THR A 38 -2.82 4.33 -3.84
N VAL A 39 -2.60 3.45 -2.86
CA VAL A 39 -2.91 3.76 -1.46
C VAL A 39 -1.89 4.77 -0.94
N PRO A 40 -2.21 5.63 0.05
CA PRO A 40 -1.20 6.47 0.67
C PRO A 40 0.01 5.63 1.11
N GLU A 41 1.21 6.05 0.75
CA GLU A 41 2.42 5.26 0.95
C GLU A 41 3.69 6.10 0.92
N GLY A 42 4.74 5.59 1.55
CA GLY A 42 6.06 6.19 1.38
C GLY A 42 7.18 5.42 2.06
N HIS A 43 8.40 5.92 1.84
CA HIS A 43 9.61 5.25 2.30
C HIS A 43 9.75 5.35 3.81
N VAL A 44 10.05 4.23 4.46
CA VAL A 44 10.44 4.24 5.87
C VAL A 44 11.85 4.82 5.98
N LYS A 45 12.00 5.89 6.75
CA LYS A 45 13.30 6.55 6.96
C LYS A 45 14.16 5.76 7.93
N MET A 46 15.49 5.91 7.83
CA MET A 46 16.42 5.27 8.77
C MET A 46 16.11 5.69 10.22
N GLY A 47 15.91 4.71 11.10
CA GLY A 47 15.57 4.95 12.51
C GLY A 47 14.08 5.16 12.80
N GLU A 48 13.23 5.14 11.77
CA GLU A 48 11.77 5.25 11.89
C GLU A 48 11.14 3.85 12.02
N SER A 49 10.15 3.69 12.89
CA SER A 49 9.28 2.50 12.92
C SER A 49 8.26 2.55 11.78
N ILE A 50 7.66 1.39 11.46
CA ILE A 50 6.60 1.32 10.42
C ILE A 50 5.42 2.26 10.75
N VAL A 51 5.06 2.34 12.03
CA VAL A 51 3.95 3.16 12.53
C VAL A 51 4.27 4.65 12.44
N GLU A 52 5.50 5.06 12.79
CA GLU A 52 5.93 6.45 12.66
C GLU A 52 5.95 6.90 11.20
N ALA A 53 6.48 6.05 10.31
CA ALA A 53 6.49 6.30 8.87
C ALA A 53 5.07 6.49 8.34
N ALA A 54 4.14 5.59 8.65
CA ALA A 54 2.76 5.71 8.18
C ALA A 54 2.09 7.00 8.66
N ARG A 55 2.29 7.41 9.91
CA ARG A 55 1.72 8.67 10.43
C ARG A 55 2.28 9.89 9.73
N ARG A 56 3.59 9.90 9.47
CA ARG A 56 4.25 10.98 8.74
C ARG A 56 3.73 11.06 7.30
N GLU A 57 3.74 9.95 6.57
CA GLU A 57 3.27 9.89 5.19
C GLU A 57 1.78 10.27 5.08
N ALA A 58 0.93 9.85 6.03
CA ALA A 58 -0.47 10.29 6.06
C ALA A 58 -0.62 11.80 6.25
N LEU A 59 0.22 12.42 7.06
CA LEU A 59 0.20 13.87 7.25
C LEU A 59 0.70 14.61 5.99
N GLU A 60 1.77 14.11 5.38
CA GLU A 60 2.40 14.66 4.16
C GLU A 60 1.44 14.52 2.96
N GLU A 61 0.94 13.32 2.67
CA GLU A 61 0.18 13.04 1.46
C GLU A 61 -1.30 13.45 1.54
N ILE A 62 -1.96 13.34 2.70
CA ILE A 62 -3.42 13.53 2.80
C ILE A 62 -3.88 14.48 3.91
N GLU A 63 -2.95 15.20 4.55
CA GLU A 63 -3.19 16.12 5.68
C GLU A 63 -4.03 15.51 6.81
N ALA A 64 -3.85 14.23 7.11
CA ALA A 64 -4.69 13.53 8.07
C ALA A 64 -3.92 12.71 9.10
N ASP A 65 -4.43 12.72 10.32
CA ASP A 65 -4.00 11.82 11.37
C ASP A 65 -4.63 10.44 11.16
N ILE A 66 -3.88 9.40 11.54
CA ILE A 66 -4.33 8.01 11.42
C ILE A 66 -4.19 7.23 12.73
N THR A 67 -5.13 6.33 12.95
CA THR A 67 -5.05 5.28 13.97
C THR A 67 -4.80 3.96 13.27
N ILE A 68 -3.70 3.28 13.62
CA ILE A 68 -3.29 2.02 12.99
C ILE A 68 -3.94 0.85 13.72
N TYR A 69 -4.46 -0.10 12.95
CA TYR A 69 -4.87 -1.38 13.48
C TYR A 69 -3.65 -2.30 13.58
N GLU A 70 -3.23 -2.61 14.80
CA GLU A 70 -2.00 -3.34 15.05
C GLU A 70 -2.09 -4.83 14.71
N GLY A 71 -3.28 -5.42 14.54
CA GLY A 71 -3.47 -6.86 14.38
C GLY A 71 -3.36 -7.41 12.95
N PHE A 72 -2.83 -6.62 12.01
CA PHE A 72 -2.68 -7.04 10.61
C PHE A 72 -1.57 -6.27 9.90
N ALA A 73 -0.75 -7.01 9.14
CA ALA A 73 0.05 -6.45 8.07
C ALA A 73 0.16 -7.44 6.90
N LEU A 74 0.30 -6.93 5.69
CA LEU A 74 0.67 -7.71 4.50
C LEU A 74 1.99 -7.16 3.97
N VAL A 75 3.01 -8.01 3.91
CA VAL A 75 4.30 -7.66 3.31
C VAL A 75 4.38 -8.29 1.93
N ILE A 76 4.64 -7.46 0.91
CA ILE A 76 4.92 -7.91 -0.46
C ILE A 76 6.36 -7.56 -0.78
N THR A 77 7.16 -8.54 -1.19
CA THR A 77 8.58 -8.35 -1.52
C THR A 77 8.82 -8.66 -2.99
N GLY A 78 9.49 -7.75 -3.70
CA GLY A 78 9.85 -7.93 -5.10
C GLY A 78 10.33 -6.66 -5.79
N MET A 79 10.29 -6.68 -7.12
CA MET A 79 10.70 -5.55 -7.96
C MET A 79 9.83 -4.31 -7.69
N PRO A 80 10.41 -3.10 -7.60
CA PRO A 80 9.62 -1.90 -7.36
C PRO A 80 8.82 -1.47 -8.59
N ASN A 81 7.75 -0.70 -8.34
CA ASN A 81 6.79 -0.20 -9.34
C ASN A 81 7.45 0.41 -10.59
N ASP A 82 8.61 1.05 -10.44
CA ASP A 82 9.37 1.75 -11.48
C ASP A 82 9.84 0.81 -12.60
N TYR A 83 9.99 -0.47 -12.29
CA TYR A 83 10.44 -1.52 -13.19
C TYR A 83 9.31 -2.44 -13.65
N LEU A 84 8.08 -2.15 -13.23
CA LEU A 84 6.91 -2.99 -13.51
C LEU A 84 6.01 -2.32 -14.54
N GLU A 85 5.75 -3.05 -15.62
CA GLU A 85 4.72 -2.71 -16.60
C GLU A 85 3.33 -2.90 -16.00
N ASP A 86 2.33 -2.17 -16.52
CA ASP A 86 0.96 -2.25 -16.03
C ASP A 86 0.38 -3.67 -16.24
N GLU A 87 0.72 -4.32 -17.36
CA GLU A 87 0.30 -5.69 -17.68
C GLU A 87 0.84 -6.74 -16.70
N TYR A 88 1.95 -6.46 -16.02
CA TYR A 88 2.55 -7.41 -15.08
C TYR A 88 1.57 -7.72 -13.95
N ALA A 89 1.06 -6.71 -13.26
CA ALA A 89 0.16 -6.91 -12.13
C ALA A 89 -1.19 -7.49 -12.56
N ILE A 90 -1.67 -7.14 -13.75
CA ILE A 90 -2.89 -7.71 -14.33
C ILE A 90 -2.73 -9.22 -14.52
N LYS A 91 -1.62 -9.65 -15.14
CA LYS A 91 -1.33 -11.06 -15.46
C LYS A 91 -0.80 -11.88 -14.29
N ALA A 92 -0.36 -11.25 -13.19
CA ALA A 92 0.26 -11.96 -12.08
C ALA A 92 -0.70 -12.97 -11.43
N GLU A 93 -0.34 -14.25 -11.41
CA GLU A 93 -1.13 -15.30 -10.78
C GLU A 93 -0.61 -15.62 -9.38
N ILE A 94 -1.52 -16.08 -8.50
CA ILE A 94 -1.17 -16.44 -7.13
C ILE A 94 -0.90 -17.94 -7.06
N SER A 95 0.24 -18.31 -6.45
CA SER A 95 0.58 -19.69 -6.11
C SER A 95 1.27 -19.74 -4.76
N GLY A 96 0.63 -20.38 -3.77
CA GLY A 96 1.11 -20.44 -2.40
C GLY A 96 1.24 -19.07 -1.74
N ASN A 97 2.48 -18.63 -1.52
CA ASN A 97 2.86 -17.33 -0.97
C ASN A 97 3.52 -16.41 -2.01
N ARG A 98 3.27 -16.67 -3.30
CA ARG A 98 3.77 -15.85 -4.42
C ARG A 98 2.63 -15.24 -5.22
N ILE A 99 2.88 -14.08 -5.80
CA ILE A 99 2.05 -13.47 -6.84
C ILE A 99 2.95 -12.98 -7.98
N GLY A 100 2.89 -13.65 -9.12
CA GLY A 100 3.91 -13.51 -10.16
C GLY A 100 5.32 -13.75 -9.61
N GLU A 101 6.21 -12.78 -9.82
CA GLU A 101 7.59 -12.82 -9.31
C GLU A 101 7.76 -12.27 -7.89
N HIS A 102 6.69 -11.78 -7.26
CA HIS A 102 6.72 -11.28 -5.90
C HIS A 102 6.39 -12.40 -4.90
N THR A 103 6.96 -12.29 -3.71
CA THR A 103 6.51 -13.06 -2.55
C THR A 103 5.61 -12.19 -1.68
N PHE A 104 4.73 -12.82 -0.90
CA PHE A 104 3.95 -12.11 0.09
C PHE A 104 3.81 -12.92 1.39
N GLN A 105 3.66 -12.19 2.50
CA GLN A 105 3.42 -12.75 3.82
C GLN A 105 2.33 -11.95 4.53
N VAL A 106 1.34 -12.65 5.08
CA VAL A 106 0.33 -12.06 5.97
C VAL A 106 0.80 -12.23 7.40
N LEU A 107 0.83 -11.14 8.16
CA LEU A 107 1.18 -11.06 9.57
C LEU A 107 -0.07 -10.75 10.39
N ASN A 108 -0.12 -11.27 11.61
CA ASN A 108 -1.19 -10.95 12.57
C ASN A 108 -0.82 -9.78 13.49
N GLU A 109 0.27 -9.09 13.18
CA GLU A 109 0.70 -7.88 13.87
C GLU A 109 1.41 -6.93 12.92
N VAL A 110 1.42 -5.63 13.24
CA VAL A 110 2.25 -4.64 12.56
C VAL A 110 3.68 -4.78 13.10
N PRO A 111 4.67 -5.14 12.26
CA PRO A 111 6.04 -5.25 12.72
C PRO A 111 6.58 -3.86 13.09
N PHE A 112 7.29 -3.77 14.22
CA PHE A 112 7.94 -2.52 14.63
C PHE A 112 8.99 -2.07 13.58
N LEU A 113 9.80 -3.03 13.11
CA LEU A 113 10.77 -2.87 12.05
C LEU A 113 10.70 -4.07 11.10
N VAL A 114 11.00 -3.82 9.82
CA VAL A 114 11.14 -4.87 8.81
C VAL A 114 12.57 -4.83 8.28
N ARG A 115 13.24 -5.99 8.23
CA ARG A 115 14.56 -6.08 7.62
C ARG A 115 14.44 -5.82 6.12
N GLU A 116 15.35 -5.00 5.56
CA GLU A 116 15.41 -4.78 4.12
C GLU A 116 15.59 -6.10 3.35
N PRO A 117 15.11 -6.19 2.10
CA PRO A 117 15.31 -7.37 1.26
C PRO A 117 16.78 -7.71 1.10
N ASP A 118 17.09 -9.01 1.03
CA ASP A 118 18.46 -9.49 0.74
C ASP A 118 18.92 -9.10 -0.67
N ASP A 119 17.99 -9.07 -1.62
CA ASP A 119 18.26 -8.59 -2.99
C ASP A 119 18.08 -7.07 -3.04
N GLU A 120 19.18 -6.37 -3.33
CA GLU A 120 19.23 -4.92 -3.42
C GLU A 120 18.36 -4.31 -4.52
N ARG A 121 17.85 -5.12 -5.45
CA ARG A 121 16.91 -4.66 -6.48
C ARG A 121 15.48 -4.57 -5.94
N PHE A 122 15.19 -5.26 -4.83
CA PHE A 122 13.83 -5.40 -4.33
C PHE A 122 13.48 -4.35 -3.28
N LYS A 123 12.17 -4.15 -3.10
CA LYS A 123 11.59 -3.44 -1.97
C LYS A 123 10.65 -4.36 -1.19
N ASN A 124 10.44 -4.03 0.07
CA ASN A 124 9.30 -4.51 0.84
C ASN A 124 8.21 -3.45 0.81
N TYR A 125 7.01 -3.83 0.38
CA TYR A 125 5.80 -3.02 0.50
C TYR A 125 4.99 -3.56 1.67
N ILE A 126 4.82 -2.76 2.71
CA ILE A 126 4.27 -3.15 4.00
C ILE A 126 2.90 -2.50 4.15
N TYR A 127 1.87 -3.24 3.76
CA TYR A 127 0.49 -2.80 3.83
C TYR A 127 -0.04 -2.99 5.24
N ILE A 128 -0.38 -1.88 5.89
CA ILE A 128 -1.03 -1.84 7.19
C ILE A 128 -2.43 -1.28 7.04
N VAL A 129 -3.28 -1.54 8.05
CA VAL A 129 -4.65 -1.03 8.05
C VAL A 129 -4.72 0.16 8.98
N ALA A 130 -5.35 1.23 8.52
CA ALA A 130 -5.50 2.45 9.29
C ALA A 130 -6.91 3.02 9.17
N ARG A 131 -7.33 3.72 10.22
CA ARG A 131 -8.50 4.59 10.23
C ARG A 131 -8.04 6.03 10.16
N ILE A 132 -8.64 6.80 9.26
CA ILE A 132 -8.36 8.22 9.14
C ILE A 132 -9.20 9.03 10.13
N GLY A 133 -8.59 10.02 10.79
CA GLY A 133 -9.25 10.83 11.82
C GLY A 133 -10.10 11.98 11.28
N ARG A 134 -9.96 12.30 9.99
CA ARG A 134 -10.66 13.39 9.29
C ARG A 134 -10.72 13.12 7.79
N GLU A 135 -11.52 13.88 7.06
CA GLU A 135 -11.57 13.79 5.60
C GLU A 135 -10.19 14.11 5.00
N PRO A 136 -9.66 13.27 4.08
CA PRO A 136 -8.37 13.49 3.45
C PRO A 136 -8.42 14.72 2.53
N ARG A 137 -7.27 15.36 2.31
CA ARG A 137 -7.14 16.53 1.43
C ARG A 137 -6.14 16.30 0.32
N ILE A 138 -6.38 16.98 -0.80
CA ILE A 138 -5.45 17.03 -1.93
C ILE A 138 -4.22 17.82 -1.50
N THR A 139 -3.05 17.28 -1.80
CA THR A 139 -1.74 17.87 -1.54
C THR A 139 -0.92 17.88 -2.84
N PRO A 140 0.26 18.51 -2.88
CA PRO A 140 1.16 18.37 -4.02
C PRO A 140 1.53 16.92 -4.33
N GLU A 141 1.66 16.08 -3.30
CA GLU A 141 2.03 14.66 -3.38
C GLU A 141 0.83 13.76 -3.77
N ALA A 142 -0.39 14.14 -3.35
CA ALA A 142 -1.65 13.47 -3.69
C ALA A 142 -2.59 14.42 -4.45
N GLN A 143 -2.45 14.47 -5.78
CA GLN A 143 -3.16 15.42 -6.65
C GLN A 143 -4.66 15.15 -6.83
N ALA A 144 -5.12 13.97 -6.41
CA ALA A 144 -6.54 13.63 -6.35
C ALA A 144 -6.80 12.54 -5.31
N ILE A 145 -8.03 12.49 -4.81
CA ILE A 145 -8.52 11.50 -3.86
C ILE A 145 -9.67 10.73 -4.49
N LEU A 146 -9.72 9.42 -4.25
CA LEU A 146 -10.80 8.55 -4.69
C LEU A 146 -11.11 7.49 -3.64
N TRP A 147 -12.37 7.41 -3.25
CA TRP A 147 -12.91 6.28 -2.49
C TRP A 147 -13.55 5.28 -3.46
N ILE A 148 -12.99 4.09 -3.58
CA ILE A 148 -13.43 3.07 -4.56
C ILE A 148 -13.38 1.66 -3.95
N SER A 149 -14.28 0.78 -4.40
CA SER A 149 -14.27 -0.63 -4.01
C SER A 149 -12.98 -1.31 -4.49
N PRO A 150 -12.31 -2.15 -3.67
CA PRO A 150 -11.21 -3.00 -4.10
C PRO A 150 -11.51 -3.81 -5.38
N LEU A 151 -12.73 -4.33 -5.50
CA LEU A 151 -13.13 -5.14 -6.65
C LEU A 151 -13.27 -4.30 -7.93
N ASP A 152 -13.79 -3.09 -7.83
CA ASP A 152 -13.90 -2.17 -8.96
C ASP A 152 -12.51 -1.79 -9.48
N VAL A 153 -11.54 -1.57 -8.58
CA VAL A 153 -10.15 -1.31 -8.98
C VAL A 153 -9.58 -2.48 -9.78
N ILE A 154 -9.75 -3.72 -9.30
CA ILE A 154 -9.30 -4.93 -10.00
C ILE A 154 -9.98 -5.03 -11.39
N GLU A 155 -11.31 -4.86 -11.43
CA GLU A 155 -12.08 -4.97 -12.66
C GLU A 155 -11.69 -3.89 -13.69
N LEU A 156 -11.66 -2.62 -13.29
CA LEU A 156 -11.32 -1.52 -14.19
C LEU A 156 -9.87 -1.61 -14.67
N SER A 157 -8.94 -2.03 -13.81
CA SER A 157 -7.53 -2.24 -14.19
C SER A 157 -7.38 -3.37 -15.21
N SER A 158 -8.10 -4.50 -15.03
CA SER A 158 -8.08 -5.61 -16.00
C SER A 158 -8.62 -5.23 -17.39
N LYS A 159 -9.44 -4.17 -17.46
CA LYS A 159 -9.98 -3.59 -18.69
C LYS A 159 -9.11 -2.45 -19.26
N GLY A 160 -7.97 -2.14 -18.63
CA GLY A 160 -7.09 -1.02 -19.01
C GLY A 160 -7.72 0.36 -18.81
N LYS A 161 -8.77 0.48 -17.97
CA LYS A 161 -9.52 1.72 -17.73
C LYS A 161 -9.07 2.47 -16.47
N PHE A 162 -8.17 1.89 -15.70
CA PHE A 162 -7.72 2.45 -14.43
C PHE A 162 -6.22 2.16 -14.26
N LYS A 163 -5.41 3.23 -14.19
CA LYS A 163 -3.98 3.13 -13.97
C LYS A 163 -3.69 3.19 -12.48
N VAL A 164 -3.40 2.04 -11.90
CA VAL A 164 -3.04 1.85 -10.50
C VAL A 164 -1.62 1.32 -10.42
N GLU A 165 -0.87 1.67 -9.38
CA GLU A 165 0.46 1.13 -9.19
C GLU A 165 0.43 -0.41 -9.15
N PRO A 166 1.38 -1.09 -9.82
CA PRO A 166 1.43 -2.55 -9.88
C PRO A 166 1.32 -3.20 -8.51
N THR A 167 2.09 -2.77 -7.51
CA THR A 167 2.09 -3.38 -6.16
C THR A 167 0.76 -3.19 -5.44
N THR A 168 0.10 -2.04 -5.61
CA THR A 168 -1.27 -1.82 -5.11
C THR A 168 -2.25 -2.80 -5.75
N LEU A 169 -2.17 -3.06 -7.05
CA LEU A 169 -3.02 -4.08 -7.69
C LEU A 169 -2.69 -5.51 -7.22
N LEU A 170 -1.41 -5.83 -6.99
CA LEU A 170 -1.02 -7.13 -6.41
C LEU A 170 -1.63 -7.30 -5.01
N MET A 171 -1.56 -6.27 -4.16
CA MET A 171 -2.15 -6.26 -2.83
C MET A 171 -3.66 -6.54 -2.90
N LEU A 172 -4.39 -5.85 -3.77
CA LEU A 172 -5.84 -6.06 -3.90
C LEU A 172 -6.18 -7.49 -4.34
N LYS A 173 -5.39 -8.05 -5.27
CA LYS A 173 -5.54 -9.45 -5.71
C LYS A 173 -5.27 -10.43 -4.57
N ILE A 174 -4.26 -10.18 -3.73
CA ILE A 174 -3.96 -11.01 -2.56
C ILE A 174 -5.10 -10.94 -1.54
N LEU A 175 -5.58 -9.74 -1.22
CA LEU A 175 -6.70 -9.57 -0.27
C LEU A 175 -7.95 -10.31 -0.74
N HIS A 176 -8.27 -10.21 -2.03
CA HIS A 176 -9.38 -10.94 -2.64
C HIS A 176 -9.18 -12.45 -2.56
N TYR A 177 -8.02 -12.96 -2.99
CA TYR A 177 -7.70 -14.39 -3.00
C TYR A 177 -7.72 -15.03 -1.61
N LYS A 178 -7.23 -14.33 -0.58
CA LYS A 178 -7.22 -14.81 0.80
C LYS A 178 -8.54 -14.58 1.54
N SER A 179 -9.56 -14.05 0.87
CA SER A 179 -10.84 -13.64 1.49
C SER A 179 -10.63 -12.71 2.69
N LEU A 180 -9.62 -11.83 2.60
CA LEU A 180 -9.26 -10.90 3.67
C LEU A 180 -10.04 -9.59 3.59
N VAL A 181 -10.65 -9.28 2.45
CA VAL A 181 -11.44 -8.06 2.25
C VAL A 181 -12.50 -7.90 3.35
N ASP A 182 -13.32 -8.93 3.59
CA ASP A 182 -14.36 -8.90 4.62
C ASP A 182 -13.77 -8.83 6.02
N ARG A 183 -12.63 -9.51 6.26
CA ARG A 183 -11.91 -9.45 7.54
C ARG A 183 -11.45 -8.02 7.83
N LEU A 184 -10.91 -7.32 6.83
CA LEU A 184 -10.44 -5.93 6.97
C LEU A 184 -11.59 -4.98 7.30
N PHE A 185 -12.72 -5.10 6.60
CA PHE A 185 -13.88 -4.26 6.87
C PHE A 185 -14.53 -4.55 8.23
N LYS A 186 -14.55 -5.82 8.66
CA LYS A 186 -15.01 -6.20 10.00
C LYS A 186 -14.10 -5.68 11.11
N ILE A 187 -12.79 -5.75 10.91
CA ILE A 187 -11.82 -5.19 11.86
C ILE A 187 -12.11 -3.70 12.13
N LEU A 188 -12.47 -2.93 11.10
CA LEU A 188 -12.82 -1.53 11.28
C LEU A 188 -14.13 -1.28 12.00
N SER A 189 -15.17 -2.10 11.76
CA SER A 189 -16.43 -1.97 12.49
C SER A 189 -16.24 -2.22 13.99
N ASP A 190 -15.26 -3.04 14.34
CA ASP A 190 -14.95 -3.42 15.73
C ASP A 190 -14.00 -2.41 16.43
N LEU A 191 -13.45 -1.43 15.70
CA LEU A 191 -12.65 -0.30 16.23
C LEU A 191 -13.51 0.93 16.61
N GLN A 192 -14.82 0.72 16.86
CA GLN A 192 -15.75 1.73 17.35
C GLN A 192 -15.77 1.84 18.87
#